data_AF-A0AAV0GW51-F1
#
_entry.id   AF-A0AAV0GW51-F1
#
_cell.length_a   1.000
_cell.length_b   1.000
_cell.length_c   1.000
_cell.angle_alpha   90.00
_cell.angle_beta   90.00
_cell.angle_gamma   90.00
#
_symmetry.space_group_name_H-M   'P 1'
#
loop_
_entity.id
_entity.type
_entity.pdbx_description
1 polymer ?
#
loop_
_entity_poly.entity_id
_entity_poly.type
_entity_poly.pdbx_seq_one_letter_code
_entity_poly.pdbx_strand_id
1 'polypeptide(L)' 'MDCGPIQLGGECYDPNTAASHAAFAMNLYYQSHGNKWDCDFSNSAVITNQDPSTYLSCA' A
#
# COMPACT_ATOMS: atom_id res chain seq x y z
N MET A 1 3.15 -2.59 -10.63
CA MET A 1 3.36 -1.80 -9.41
C MET A 1 3.92 -0.48 -9.85
N ASP A 2 3.17 0.60 -9.70
CA ASP A 2 3.69 1.95 -9.91
C ASP A 2 4.07 2.54 -8.55
N CYS A 3 5.34 2.87 -8.38
CA CYS A 3 5.83 3.46 -7.12
C CYS A 3 5.85 4.98 -7.16
N GLY A 4 5.45 5.62 -8.27
CA GLY A 4 5.49 7.07 -8.46
C GLY A 4 4.79 7.86 -7.36
N PRO A 5 3.56 7.47 -6.93
CA PRO A 5 2.84 8.17 -5.88
C PRO A 5 3.55 8.19 -4.53
N ILE A 6 4.34 7.16 -4.21
CA ILE A 6 5.07 7.04 -2.93
C ILE A 6 6.55 7.46 -3.02
N GLN A 7 7.02 7.88 -4.21
CA GLN A 7 8.36 8.44 -4.35
C GLN A 7 8.41 9.89 -3.86
N LEU A 8 9.62 10.40 -3.62
CA LEU A 8 9.83 11.78 -3.22
C LEU A 8 9.17 12.73 -4.23
N GLY A 9 8.22 13.55 -3.76
CA GLY A 9 7.42 14.46 -4.59
C GLY A 9 6.12 13.87 -5.15
N GLY A 10 5.82 12.60 -4.83
CA GLY A 10 4.54 11.96 -5.12
C GLY A 10 3.46 12.35 -4.11
N GLU A 11 2.20 12.21 -4.52
CA GLU A 11 1.01 12.60 -3.72
C GLU A 11 0.81 11.75 -2.45
N CYS A 12 1.41 10.57 -2.41
CA CYS A 12 1.37 9.61 -1.31
C CYS A 12 2.73 9.37 -0.67
N TYR A 13 3.68 10.28 -0.88
CA TYR A 13 4.96 10.24 -0.20
C TYR A 13 4.79 10.45 1.32
N ASP A 14 3.88 11.34 1.71
CA ASP A 14 3.64 11.67 3.11
C ASP A 14 2.44 10.91 3.71
N PRO A 15 2.58 10.33 4.91
CA PRO A 15 3.76 10.40 5.77
C PRO A 15 4.89 9.48 5.27
N ASN A 16 6.12 10.03 5.17
CA ASN A 16 7.32 9.32 4.71
C ASN A 16 7.81 8.28 5.73
N THR A 17 7.07 7.19 5.84
CA THR A 17 7.43 6.03 6.64
C THR A 17 7.41 4.78 5.78
N ALA A 18 8.30 3.85 6.10
CA ALA A 18 8.34 2.56 5.41
C ALA A 18 7.00 1.81 5.51
N ALA A 19 6.26 1.98 6.61
CA ALA A 19 4.93 1.38 6.78
C ALA A 19 3.90 1.96 5.80
N SER A 20 3.87 3.29 5.61
CA SER A 20 2.96 3.94 4.67
C SER A 20 3.22 3.49 3.24
N HIS A 21 4.49 3.51 2.83
CA HIS A 21 4.90 3.13 1.48
C HIS A 21 4.69 1.64 1.21
N ALA A 22 4.95 0.79 2.21
CA ALA A 22 4.67 -0.65 2.14
C ALA A 22 3.18 -0.92 2.01
N ALA A 23 2.32 -0.27 2.81
CA ALA A 23 0.87 -0.44 2.74
C ALA A 23 0.33 -0.10 1.34
N PHE A 24 0.79 1.00 0.74
CA PHE A 24 0.42 1.38 -0.62
C PHE A 24 0.85 0.33 -1.66
N ALA A 25 2.13 -0.09 -1.63
CA ALA A 25 2.64 -1.08 -2.57
C ALA A 25 1.95 -2.46 -2.42
N MET A 26 1.67 -2.87 -1.18
CA MET A 26 0.96 -4.11 -0.86
C MET A 26 -0.51 -4.06 -1.32
N ASN A 27 -1.17 -2.90 -1.18
CA ASN A 27 -2.53 -2.69 -1.68
C ASN A 27 -2.58 -2.78 -3.22
N LEU A 28 -1.68 -2.11 -3.92
CA LEU A 28 -1.55 -2.22 -5.38
C LEU A 28 -1.28 -3.66 -5.83
N TYR A 29 -0.47 -4.39 -5.05
CA TYR A 29 -0.21 -5.80 -5.33
C TYR A 29 -1.45 -6.65 -5.17
N TYR A 30 -2.17 -6.47 -4.05
CA TYR A 30 -3.42 -7.18 -3.77
C TYR A 30 -4.48 -6.93 -4.85
N GLN A 31 -4.67 -5.67 -5.27
CA GLN A 31 -5.64 -5.31 -6.31
C GLN A 31 -5.27 -5.86 -7.69
N SER A 32 -3.97 -5.95 -8.01
CA SER A 32 -3.51 -6.46 -9.31
C SER A 32 -3.49 -7.99 -9.41
N HIS A 33 -3.30 -8.70 -8.30
CA HIS A 33 -3.14 -10.16 -8.30
C HIS A 33 -4.39 -10.90 -7.77
N GLY A 34 -5.35 -10.22 -7.15
CA GLY A 34 -6.73 -10.68 -6.91
C GLY A 34 -6.91 -11.89 -5.97
N ASN A 35 -5.85 -12.62 -5.64
CA ASN A 35 -5.89 -13.82 -4.82
C ASN A 35 -5.23 -13.58 -3.47
N LYS A 36 -6.01 -13.74 -2.40
CA LYS A 36 -5.56 -13.67 -1.00
C LYS A 36 -4.36 -14.59 -0.69
N TRP A 37 -4.23 -15.71 -1.40
CA TRP A 37 -3.13 -16.67 -1.24
C TRP A 37 -1.79 -16.16 -1.80
N ASP A 38 -1.82 -15.25 -2.78
CA ASP A 38 -0.62 -14.66 -3.37
C ASP A 38 -0.08 -13.47 -2.57
N CYS A 39 -0.83 -13.03 -1.56
CA CYS A 39 -0.50 -11.88 -0.71
C CYS A 39 0.13 -12.30 0.62
N ASP A 40 1.01 -13.29 0.58
CA ASP A 40 1.86 -13.65 1.71
C ASP A 40 3.10 -12.74 1.74
N PHE A 41 2.99 -11.64 2.47
CA PHE A 41 4.11 -10.73 2.73
C PHE A 41 4.94 -11.20 3.94
N SER A 42 5.12 -12.50 4.16
CA SER A 42 5.93 -13.04 5.28
C SER A 42 5.47 -12.54 6.66
N ASN A 43 4.15 -12.51 6.90
CA ASN A 43 3.51 -11.94 8.08
C ASN A 43 3.76 -10.43 8.34
N SER A 44 4.29 -9.67 7.37
CA SER A 44 4.46 -8.22 7.52
C SER A 44 3.22 -7.41 7.11
N ALA A 45 2.15 -8.07 6.65
CA ALA A 45 0.93 -7.44 6.17
C ALA A 45 -0.31 -8.27 6.51
N VAL A 46 -1.46 -7.63 6.60
CA VAL A 46 -2.76 -8.27 6.78
C VAL A 46 -3.77 -7.67 5.82
N ILE A 47 -4.60 -8.53 5.20
CA ILE A 47 -5.72 -8.06 4.39
C ILE A 47 -6.78 -7.51 5.34
N THR A 48 -7.07 -6.23 5.17
CA THR A 48 -8.09 -5.51 5.93
C THR A 48 -9.08 -4.89 4.95
N ASN A 49 -10.36 -4.86 5.33
CA ASN A 49 -11.38 -4.09 4.62
C ASN A 49 -11.53 -2.68 5.20
N GLN A 50 -10.77 -2.38 6.26
CA GLN A 50 -10.72 -1.06 6.87
C GLN A 50 -9.57 -0.29 6.24
N ASP A 51 -9.92 0.74 5.49
CA ASP A 51 -8.98 1.66 4.87
C ASP A 51 -8.20 2.42 5.97
N PRO A 52 -6.88 2.21 6.11
CA PRO A 52 -6.06 2.91 7.10
C PRO A 52 -5.67 4.33 6.63
N SER A 53 -6.06 4.73 5.42
CA SER A 53 -5.68 6.00 4.82
C SER A 53 -6.26 7.16 5.62
N THR A 54 -5.40 7.86 6.36
CA THR A 54 -5.76 9.15 6.96
C THR A 54 -5.83 10.27 5.91
N TYR A 55 -5.33 10.01 4.71
CA TYR A 55 -5.33 10.90 3.55
C TYR A 55 -6.17 10.29 2.43
N LEU A 56 -7.27 10.95 2.08
CA LEU A 56 -8.23 10.51 1.04
C LEU A 56 -7.58 10.38 -0.36
N SER A 57 -6.40 10.96 -0.57
CA SER A 57 -5.64 10.90 -1.83
C SER A 57 -4.82 9.62 -2.00
N CYS A 58 -4.75 8.74 -0.99
CA CYS A 58 -3.87 7.57 -0.98
C CYS A 58 -4.56 6.24 -0.67
N ALA A 59 -5.89 6.22 -0.84
CA ALA A 59 -6.76 5.07 -0.66
C ALA A 59 -6.68 4.08 -1.84
#